data_AF-A0A4R7SW71-F1
#
_entry.id   AF-A0A4R7SW71-F1
#
_cell.length_a   1.000
_cell.length_b   1.000
_cell.length_c   1.000
_cell.angle_alpha   90.00
_cell.angle_beta   90.00
_cell.angle_gamma   90.00
#
_symmetry.space_group_name_H-M   'P 1'
#
loop_
_entity.id
_entity.type
_entity.pdbx_description
1 polymer ?
#
loop_
_entity_poly.entity_id
_entity_poly.type
_entity_poly.pdbx_seq_one_letter_code
_entity_poly.pdbx_strand_id
1 'polypeptide(L)'
;MNTSAIRPFRIEIPQAGLDDLRSRLANTRWPAPAPTEAADFSCGVPLTYLRELATYWANDFDWRAQEAPLNSYPQFLTEIDGQTIHFLRVRSPEPDATPLLMPHG
;
A
#
# COMPACT_ATOMS: atom_id res chain seq x y z
N MET A 1 -3.46 -5.27 -32.91
CA MET A 1 -2.98 -4.86 -31.57
C MET A 1 -4.18 -4.27 -30.86
N ASN A 2 -4.71 -4.93 -29.83
CA ASN A 2 -5.75 -4.31 -29.00
C ASN A 2 -5.07 -3.18 -28.22
N THR A 3 -5.35 -1.94 -28.61
CA THR A 3 -4.99 -0.79 -27.80
C THR A 3 -5.95 -0.77 -26.63
N SER A 4 -5.62 -1.47 -25.55
CA SER A 4 -6.45 -1.45 -24.35
C SER A 4 -6.57 -0.02 -23.83
N ALA A 5 -7.80 0.40 -23.56
CA ALA A 5 -8.10 1.76 -23.16
C ALA A 5 -7.43 2.08 -21.82
N ILE A 6 -6.64 3.15 -21.81
CA ILE A 6 -6.08 3.72 -20.57
C ILE A 6 -7.19 4.53 -19.90
N ARG A 7 -7.58 4.15 -18.70
CA ARG A 7 -8.62 4.83 -17.91
C ARG A 7 -8.04 5.47 -16.66
N PRO A 8 -8.46 6.69 -16.27
CA PRO A 8 -8.06 7.30 -15.01
C PRO A 8 -8.41 6.41 -13.83
N PHE A 9 -7.59 6.48 -12.78
CA PHE A 9 -7.80 5.78 -11.52
C PHE A 9 -7.60 6.74 -10.36
N ARG A 10 -8.37 6.52 -9.31
CA ARG A 10 -8.26 7.21 -8.03
C ARG A 10 -8.41 6.16 -6.93
N ILE A 11 -7.52 6.22 -5.95
CA ILE A 11 -7.62 5.38 -4.75
C ILE A 11 -8.78 5.94 -3.91
N GLU A 12 -9.77 5.09 -3.65
CA GLU A 12 -10.93 5.45 -2.84
C GLU A 12 -11.35 4.23 -2.02
N ILE A 13 -10.63 4.00 -0.91
CA ILE A 13 -10.91 2.83 -0.06
C ILE A 13 -12.15 3.12 0.78
N PRO A 14 -13.22 2.29 0.73
CA PRO A 14 -14.41 2.50 1.53
C PRO A 14 -14.11 2.51 3.03
N GLN A 15 -14.82 3.34 3.80
CA GLN A 15 -14.62 3.43 5.25
C GLN A 15 -14.77 2.07 5.94
N ALA A 16 -15.71 1.25 5.49
CA ALA A 16 -15.92 -0.11 5.99
C ALA A 16 -14.66 -1.01 5.88
N GLY A 17 -13.82 -0.80 4.86
CA GLY A 17 -12.55 -1.53 4.73
C GLY A 17 -11.51 -1.09 5.77
N LEU A 18 -11.48 0.19 6.11
CA LEU A 18 -10.61 0.71 7.16
C LEU A 18 -11.08 0.28 8.55
N ASP A 19 -12.39 0.26 8.77
CA ASP A 19 -12.99 -0.20 10.02
C ASP A 19 -12.75 -1.71 10.23
N ASP A 20 -12.87 -2.52 9.17
CA ASP A 20 -12.53 -3.94 9.20
C ASP A 20 -11.05 -4.16 9.52
N LEU A 21 -10.14 -3.40 8.89
CA LEU A 21 -8.71 -3.45 9.21
C LEU A 21 -8.44 -3.19 10.71
N ARG A 22 -9.01 -2.11 11.26
CA ARG A 22 -8.86 -1.76 12.68
C ARG A 22 -9.42 -2.85 13.60
N SER A 23 -10.59 -3.39 13.27
CA SER A 23 -11.21 -4.49 14.02
C SER A 23 -10.32 -5.74 14.05
N ARG A 24 -9.72 -6.12 12.91
CA ARG A 24 -8.81 -7.27 12.83
C ARG A 24 -7.54 -7.07 13.66
N LEU A 25 -6.95 -5.88 13.59
CA LEU A 25 -5.78 -5.52 14.39
C LEU A 25 -6.09 -5.60 15.89
N ALA A 26 -7.22 -5.03 16.33
CA ALA A 26 -7.63 -5.04 17.73
C ALA A 26 -7.94 -6.45 18.26
N ASN A 27 -8.49 -7.32 17.41
CA ASN A 27 -8.84 -8.70 17.75
C ASN A 27 -7.73 -9.72 17.46
N THR A 28 -6.50 -9.24 17.22
CA THR A 28 -5.35 -10.12 16.92
C THR A 28 -5.11 -11.10 18.06
N ARG A 29 -5.06 -12.40 17.74
CA ARG A 29 -4.61 -13.44 18.67
C ARG A 29 -3.10 -13.54 18.61
N TRP A 30 -2.46 -13.24 19.73
CA TRP A 30 -1.01 -13.20 19.81
C TRP A 30 -0.42 -14.55 20.24
N PRO A 31 0.73 -14.95 19.69
CA PRO A 31 1.45 -16.12 20.17
C PRO A 31 2.02 -15.87 21.58
N ALA A 32 2.40 -16.96 22.24
CA ALA A 32 3.21 -16.86 23.45
C ALA A 32 4.56 -16.21 23.11
N PRO A 33 5.13 -15.41 24.03
CA PRO A 33 6.44 -14.83 23.78
C PRO A 33 7.53 -15.88 23.60
N ALA A 34 8.51 -15.59 22.75
CA ALA A 34 9.68 -16.43 22.59
C ALA A 34 10.57 -16.33 23.86
N PRO A 35 11.35 -17.37 24.19
CA PRO A 35 12.23 -17.35 25.37
C PRO A 35 13.27 -16.22 25.34
N THR A 36 13.61 -15.72 24.15
CA THR A 36 14.50 -14.58 23.93
C THR A 36 13.67 -13.38 23.50
N GLU A 37 13.21 -12.58 24.46
CA GLU A 37 12.52 -11.29 24.23
C GLU A 37 13.47 -10.12 23.93
N ALA A 38 14.75 -10.41 23.64
CA ALA A 38 15.65 -9.36 23.18
C ALA A 38 15.09 -8.74 21.88
N ALA A 39 15.31 -7.45 21.69
CA ALA A 39 15.02 -6.71 20.46
C ALA A 39 15.93 -7.18 19.29
N ASP A 40 16.04 -8.49 19.12
CA ASP A 40 16.86 -9.19 18.16
C ASP A 40 15.96 -9.71 17.03
N PHE A 41 16.28 -9.27 15.82
CA PHE A 41 15.56 -9.63 14.60
C PHE A 41 16.14 -10.88 13.92
N SER A 42 17.16 -11.52 14.51
CA SER A 42 17.86 -12.69 13.94
C SER A 42 16.93 -13.86 13.63
N CYS A 43 15.81 -13.97 14.37
CA CYS A 43 14.80 -15.01 14.22
C CYS A 43 13.45 -14.48 13.71
N GLY A 44 13.45 -13.30 13.08
CA GLY A 44 12.24 -12.62 12.60
C GLY A 44 11.79 -11.48 13.52
N VAL A 45 10.58 -10.96 13.26
CA VAL A 45 10.08 -9.77 13.95
C VAL A 45 9.78 -10.08 15.42
N PRO A 46 10.36 -9.33 16.38
CA PRO A 46 10.03 -9.48 17.79
C PRO A 46 8.55 -9.23 18.07
N LEU A 47 7.96 -10.03 18.98
CA LEU A 47 6.55 -9.90 19.34
C LEU A 47 6.20 -8.52 19.91
N THR A 48 7.10 -7.93 20.68
CA THR A 48 6.96 -6.58 21.25
C THR A 48 6.84 -5.53 20.16
N TYR A 49 7.77 -5.52 19.21
CA TYR A 49 7.73 -4.62 18.05
C TYR A 49 6.44 -4.80 17.23
N LEU A 50 6.04 -6.05 16.97
CA LEU A 50 4.83 -6.30 16.18
C LEU A 50 3.55 -5.82 16.89
N ARG A 51 3.49 -5.93 18.23
CA ARG A 51 2.39 -5.39 19.03
C ARG A 51 2.34 -3.87 18.99
N GLU A 52 3.50 -3.21 19.09
CA GLU A 52 3.60 -1.75 18.96
C GLU A 52 3.15 -1.30 17.57
N LEU A 53 3.63 -1.96 16.51
CA LEU A 53 3.23 -1.66 15.14
C LEU A 53 1.72 -1.86 14.91
N ALA A 54 1.16 -2.97 15.40
CA ALA A 54 -0.27 -3.23 15.29
C ALA A 54 -1.11 -2.19 16.05
N THR A 55 -0.62 -1.74 17.22
CA THR A 55 -1.26 -0.68 18.01
C THR A 55 -1.27 0.65 17.26
N TYR A 56 -0.13 1.04 16.69
CA TYR A 56 -0.02 2.23 15.86
C TYR A 56 -0.99 2.18 14.66
N TRP A 57 -1.05 1.05 13.96
CA TRP A 57 -1.96 0.89 12.82
C TRP A 57 -3.44 0.92 13.22
N ALA A 58 -3.78 0.37 14.39
CA ALA A 58 -5.17 0.33 14.86
C ALA A 58 -5.66 1.73 15.30
N ASN A 59 -4.79 2.51 15.93
CA ASN A 59 -5.19 3.70 16.68
C ASN A 59 -4.76 5.02 16.03
N ASP A 60 -3.56 5.06 15.45
CA ASP A 60 -2.89 6.32 15.11
C ASP A 60 -2.66 6.49 13.61
N PHE A 61 -2.59 5.40 12.85
CA PHE A 61 -2.37 5.45 11.41
C PHE A 61 -3.61 6.03 10.68
N ASP A 62 -3.42 7.18 10.04
CA ASP A 62 -4.44 7.83 9.22
C ASP A 62 -4.26 7.49 7.73
N TRP A 63 -5.06 6.53 7.24
CA TRP A 63 -5.10 6.18 5.83
C TRP A 63 -5.49 7.37 4.94
N ARG A 64 -6.40 8.25 5.37
CA ARG A 64 -6.86 9.37 4.54
C ARG A 64 -5.74 10.38 4.32
N ALA A 65 -4.91 10.59 5.34
CA ALA A 65 -3.70 11.40 5.21
C ALA A 65 -2.69 10.81 4.20
N GLN A 66 -2.63 9.48 4.03
CA GLN A 66 -1.77 8.83 3.02
C GLN A 66 -2.42 8.74 1.63
N GLU A 67 -3.72 8.55 1.58
CA GLU A 67 -4.50 8.46 0.34
C GLU A 67 -4.47 9.77 -0.46
N ALA A 68 -4.45 10.92 0.23
CA ALA A 68 -4.38 12.24 -0.40
C ALA A 68 -3.11 12.46 -1.25
N PRO A 69 -1.87 12.33 -0.72
CA PRO A 69 -0.67 12.49 -1.52
C PRO A 69 -0.53 11.42 -2.61
N LEU A 70 -0.97 10.18 -2.38
CA LEU A 70 -1.00 9.16 -3.43
C LEU A 70 -1.88 9.58 -4.62
N ASN A 71 -3.07 10.11 -4.33
CA ASN A 71 -4.00 10.63 -5.34
C ASN A 71 -3.59 11.97 -5.96
N SER A 72 -2.53 12.62 -5.47
CA SER A 72 -1.98 13.82 -6.10
C SER A 72 -1.27 13.52 -7.42
N TYR A 73 -0.88 12.26 -7.65
CA TYR A 73 -0.28 11.81 -8.90
C TYR A 73 -1.34 11.29 -9.89
N PRO A 74 -1.19 11.55 -11.20
CA PRO A 74 -2.03 10.93 -12.21
C PRO A 74 -1.84 9.41 -12.24
N GLN A 75 -2.90 8.69 -11.89
CA GLN A 75 -2.94 7.23 -11.85
C GLN A 75 -3.90 6.70 -12.91
N PHE A 76 -3.58 5.52 -13.44
CA PHE A 76 -4.32 4.92 -14.53
C PHE A 76 -4.42 3.41 -14.36
N LEU A 77 -5.44 2.85 -14.99
CA LEU A 77 -5.55 1.42 -15.26
C LEU A 77 -5.53 1.17 -16.76
N THR A 78 -4.97 0.03 -17.16
CA THR A 78 -5.14 -0.54 -18.49
C THR A 78 -5.25 -2.06 -18.38
N GLU A 79 -5.59 -2.73 -19.47
CA GLU A 79 -5.62 -4.19 -19.54
C GLU A 79 -4.55 -4.69 -20.51
N ILE A 80 -3.69 -5.60 -20.08
CA ILE A 80 -2.68 -6.22 -20.95
C ILE A 80 -2.82 -7.73 -20.77
N ASP A 81 -3.07 -8.45 -21.87
CA ASP A 81 -3.26 -9.90 -21.87
C ASP A 81 -4.28 -10.39 -20.83
N GLY A 82 -5.39 -9.65 -20.66
CA GLY A 82 -6.47 -9.95 -19.71
C GLY A 82 -6.20 -9.56 -18.26
N GLN A 83 -5.02 -9.01 -17.95
CA GLN A 83 -4.66 -8.55 -16.62
C GLN A 83 -4.85 -7.03 -16.48
N THR A 84 -5.52 -6.60 -15.42
CA THR A 84 -5.59 -5.17 -15.07
C THR A 84 -4.24 -4.73 -14.48
N ILE A 85 -3.66 -3.69 -15.07
CA ILE A 85 -2.38 -3.09 -14.68
C ILE A 85 -2.65 -1.65 -14.17
N HIS A 86 -2.25 -1.38 -12.93
CA HIS A 86 -2.20 -0.04 -12.35
C HIS A 86 -0.82 0.58 -12.56
N PHE A 87 -0.78 1.86 -12.93
CA PHE A 87 0.46 2.60 -13.08
C PHE A 87 0.24 4.10 -12.85
N LEU A 88 1.31 4.78 -12.45
CA LEU A 88 1.39 6.23 -12.43
C LEU A 88 2.01 6.69 -13.75
N ARG A 89 1.48 7.76 -14.34
CA ARG A 89 2.06 8.37 -15.54
C ARG A 89 2.16 9.88 -15.36
N VAL A 90 3.36 10.34 -15.05
CA VAL A 90 3.71 11.76 -15.02
C VAL A 90 4.31 12.12 -16.37
N ARG A 91 3.65 13.03 -17.11
CA ARG A 91 4.16 13.50 -18.41
C ARG A 91 5.09 14.68 -18.21
N SER A 92 6.25 14.62 -18.86
CA SER A 92 7.11 15.80 -19.03
C SER A 92 6.39 16.83 -19.90
N PRO A 93 6.57 18.14 -19.63
CA PRO A 93 6.16 19.18 -20.57
C PRO A 93 7.04 19.20 -21.83
N GLU A 94 8.25 18.62 -21.78
CA GLU A 94 9.16 18.55 -22.92
C GLU A 94 8.68 17.51 -23.95
N PRO A 95 8.45 17.89 -25.22
CA PRO A 95 7.91 17.00 -26.25
C PRO A 95 8.78 15.76 -26.53
N ASP A 96 10.11 15.90 -26.42
CA ASP A 96 11.10 14.87 -26.74
C ASP A 96 11.69 14.20 -25.49
N ALA A 97 11.00 14.29 -24.35
CA ALA A 97 11.46 13.68 -23.12
C ALA A 97 11.62 12.16 -23.26
N THR A 98 12.80 11.64 -22.88
CA THR A 98 13.06 10.20 -22.85
C THR A 98 12.11 9.50 -21.87
N PRO A 99 11.33 8.50 -22.33
CA PRO A 99 10.48 7.72 -21.44
C PRO A 99 11.31 6.92 -20.42
N LEU A 100 10.92 6.99 -19.15
CA LEU A 100 11.50 6.18 -18.08
C LEU A 100 10.43 5.27 -17.49
N LEU A 101 10.76 3.99 -17.32
CA LEU A 101 9.96 3.02 -16.59
C LEU A 101 10.65 2.72 -15.25
N MET A 102 9.91 2.87 -14.15
CA MET A 102 10.38 2.58 -12.80
C MET A 102 9.56 1.43 -12.21
N PRO A 103 10.00 0.17 -12.35
CA PRO A 103 9.34 -0.97 -11.72
C PRO A 103 9.64 -1.00 -10.21
N HIS A 104 8.65 -1.38 -9.42
CA HIS A 104 8.85 -1.77 -8.02
C HIS A 104 9.18 -3.28 -7.95
N GLY A 105 9.62 -3.74 -6.78
CA GLY A 105 9.94 -5.14 -6.48
C GLY A 105 9.33 -5.61 -5.17
#